data_AF-A0A955YXD4-F1
#
_entry.id   AF-A0A955YXD4-F1
#
_cell.length_a   1.000
_cell.length_b   1.000
_cell.length_c   1.000
_cell.angle_alpha   90.00
_cell.angle_beta   90.00
_cell.angle_gamma   90.00
#
_symmetry.space_group_name_H-M   'P 1'
#
loop_
_entity.id
_entity.type
_entity.pdbx_description
1 polymer ?
#
loop_
_entity_poly.entity_id
_entity_poly.type
_entity_poly.pdbx_seq_one_letter_code
_entity_poly.pdbx_strand_id
1 'polypeptide(L)'
;AAEHDCCIEVAVQPGALPSDPQHRARRMFIPTEGKGFPQPQTPFRTLDVASPSPAQGEHSATILTEVGLTPEEIQGLREAGVVRMGATPGPGGLRPGTKE
;
A
#
# COMPACT_ATOMS: atom_id res chain seq x y z
N ALA A 1 -17.96 21.21 28.31
CA ALA A 1 -16.78 20.29 28.34
C ALA A 1 -15.56 21.01 28.89
N ALA A 2 -15.00 21.98 28.17
CA ALA A 2 -13.81 22.73 28.61
C ALA A 2 -13.98 23.48 29.96
N GLU A 3 -15.16 24.07 30.20
CA GLU A 3 -15.50 24.73 31.49
C GLU A 3 -15.47 23.77 32.69
N HIS A 4 -15.64 22.47 32.45
CA HIS A 4 -15.73 21.44 33.49
C HIS A 4 -14.54 20.47 33.45
N ASP A 5 -13.47 20.80 32.72
CA ASP A 5 -12.28 19.95 32.54
C ASP A 5 -12.62 18.49 32.16
N CYS A 6 -13.66 18.33 31.34
CA CYS A 6 -14.10 17.01 30.89
C CYS A 6 -13.41 16.65 29.58
N CYS A 7 -12.66 15.54 29.58
CA CYS A 7 -12.12 14.94 28.37
C CYS A 7 -13.25 14.35 27.51
N ILE A 8 -13.55 15.03 26.40
CA ILE A 8 -14.55 14.61 25.43
C ILE A 8 -13.98 14.85 24.04
N GLU A 9 -14.12 13.86 23.17
CA GLU A 9 -13.78 13.95 21.75
C GLU A 9 -14.98 13.63 20.86
N VAL A 10 -14.93 14.16 19.63
CA VAL A 10 -15.94 13.86 18.62
C VAL A 10 -15.59 12.55 17.91
N ALA A 11 -16.58 11.68 17.73
CA ALA A 11 -16.44 10.50 16.88
C ALA A 11 -16.44 10.90 15.39
N VAL A 12 -15.26 11.22 14.87
CA VAL A 12 -15.07 11.68 13.48
C VAL A 12 -15.18 10.52 12.49
N GLN A 13 -15.89 10.74 11.38
CA GLN A 13 -16.00 9.75 10.31
C GLN A 13 -14.66 9.60 9.55
N PRO A 14 -14.27 8.38 9.13
CA PRO A 14 -12.97 8.14 8.47
C PRO A 14 -12.68 9.06 7.28
N GLY A 15 -13.71 9.39 6.47
CA GLY A 15 -13.55 10.26 5.30
C GLY A 15 -13.18 11.72 5.62
N ALA A 16 -13.38 12.18 6.85
CA ALA A 16 -13.03 13.53 7.30
C ALA A 16 -11.61 13.62 7.90
N LEU A 17 -10.98 12.48 8.20
CA LEU A 17 -9.65 12.46 8.82
C LEU A 17 -8.56 13.12 7.96
N PRO A 18 -8.52 12.97 6.61
CA PRO A 18 -7.46 13.57 5.79
C PRO A 18 -7.47 15.11 5.78
N SER A 19 -8.61 15.74 6.01
CA SER A 19 -8.75 17.20 6.01
C SER A 19 -8.61 17.83 7.40
N ASP A 20 -8.57 17.02 8.47
CA ASP A 20 -8.42 17.48 9.84
C ASP A 20 -7.15 18.36 10.03
N PRO A 21 -7.25 19.54 10.68
CA PRO A 21 -6.10 20.44 10.85
C PRO A 21 -4.90 19.81 11.55
N GLN A 22 -5.10 18.98 12.57
CA GLN A 22 -4.02 18.32 13.30
C GLN A 22 -3.39 17.21 12.44
N HIS A 23 -4.21 16.45 11.71
CA HIS A 23 -3.69 15.41 10.81
C HIS A 23 -2.84 15.99 9.68
N ARG A 24 -3.25 17.11 9.08
CA ARG A 24 -2.46 17.82 8.06
C ARG A 24 -1.16 18.39 8.63
N ALA A 25 -1.22 19.08 9.77
CA ALA A 25 -0.04 19.64 10.41
C ALA A 25 1.02 18.58 10.75
N ARG A 26 0.57 17.36 11.06
CA ARG A 26 1.41 16.23 11.44
C ARG A 26 1.77 15.30 10.27
N ARG A 27 1.25 15.56 9.06
CA ARG A 27 1.40 14.70 7.88
C ARG A 27 0.93 13.25 8.11
N MET A 28 -0.11 13.06 8.92
CA MET A 28 -0.61 11.72 9.31
C MET A 28 -1.07 10.87 8.12
N PHE A 29 -1.33 11.49 6.96
CA PHE A 29 -1.65 10.81 5.72
C PHE A 29 -0.75 11.33 4.58
N ILE A 30 -0.13 10.40 3.85
CA ILE A 30 0.80 10.68 2.75
C ILE A 30 0.09 10.41 1.41
N PRO A 31 0.12 11.35 0.45
CA PRO A 31 -0.37 11.10 -0.90
C PRO A 31 0.37 9.92 -1.54
N THR A 32 -0.33 9.05 -2.24
CA THR A 32 0.30 7.93 -2.97
C THR A 32 0.05 8.11 -4.45
N GLU A 33 1.12 8.19 -5.23
CA GLU A 33 1.02 8.27 -6.68
C GLU A 33 0.34 7.02 -7.24
N GLY A 34 -0.63 7.22 -8.15
CA GLY A 34 -1.30 6.12 -8.86
C GLY A 34 -2.29 5.28 -8.05
N LYS A 35 -2.50 5.55 -6.74
CA LYS A 35 -3.48 4.82 -5.90
C LYS A 35 -4.43 5.81 -5.25
N GLY A 36 -5.73 5.68 -5.54
CA GLY A 36 -6.77 6.68 -5.26
C GLY A 36 -7.09 6.98 -3.79
N PHE A 37 -6.23 6.63 -2.83
CA PHE A 37 -6.41 6.97 -1.41
C PHE A 37 -5.08 7.32 -0.74
N PRO A 38 -5.06 8.32 0.17
CA PRO A 38 -3.88 8.66 0.93
C PRO A 38 -3.57 7.57 1.97
N GLN A 39 -2.29 7.21 2.13
CA GLN A 39 -1.86 6.17 3.05
C GLN A 39 -1.61 6.77 4.43
N PRO A 40 -2.00 6.10 5.54
CA PRO A 40 -1.59 6.54 6.86
C PRO A 40 -0.06 6.49 6.98
N GLN A 41 0.53 7.51 7.60
CA GLN A 41 1.95 7.52 7.95
C GLN A 41 2.24 6.50 9.05
N THR A 42 3.45 5.95 9.07
CA THR A 42 3.94 5.17 10.20
C THR A 42 3.89 5.99 11.50
N PRO A 43 3.47 5.44 12.65
CA PRO A 43 3.36 6.19 13.91
C PRO A 43 4.70 6.81 14.36
N PHE A 44 5.81 6.19 13.99
CA PHE A 44 7.15 6.73 14.19
C PHE A 44 7.59 7.55 12.98
N ARG A 45 8.17 8.72 13.24
CA ARG A 45 8.70 9.62 12.21
C ARG A 45 10.05 9.11 11.69
N THR A 46 10.04 8.02 10.94
CA THR A 46 11.17 7.57 10.14
C THR A 46 11.14 8.25 8.77
N LEU A 47 12.32 8.46 8.14
CA LEU A 47 12.41 9.19 6.88
C LEU A 47 11.58 8.53 5.76
N ASP A 48 10.93 9.41 5.00
CA ASP A 48 9.89 9.15 4.01
C ASP A 48 10.43 8.45 2.76
N VAL A 49 9.96 7.23 2.45
CA VAL A 49 9.78 6.79 1.06
C VAL A 49 8.49 5.99 0.95
N ALA A 50 7.39 6.69 0.69
CA ALA A 50 6.20 6.01 0.19
C ALA A 50 6.47 5.65 -1.28
N SER A 51 6.59 4.37 -1.59
CA SER A 51 6.54 3.88 -2.97
C SER A 51 5.15 3.32 -3.26
N PRO A 52 4.71 3.31 -4.53
CA PRO A 52 3.54 2.53 -4.91
C PRO A 52 3.72 1.07 -4.46
N SER A 53 2.66 0.43 -3.97
CA SER A 53 2.73 -1.01 -3.72
C SER A 53 2.88 -1.75 -5.06
N PRO A 54 3.75 -2.78 -5.13
CA PRO A 54 4.03 -3.46 -6.39
C PRO A 54 2.81 -4.17 -6.96
N ALA A 55 2.80 -4.33 -8.27
CA ALA A 55 1.89 -5.20 -8.98
C ALA A 55 2.19 -6.68 -8.65
N GLN A 56 1.19 -7.55 -8.86
CA GLN A 56 1.38 -8.97 -8.59
C GLN A 56 2.45 -9.56 -9.52
N GLY A 57 3.55 -10.02 -8.92
CA GLY A 57 4.68 -10.62 -9.63
C GLY A 57 5.69 -9.63 -10.21
N GLU A 58 5.55 -8.33 -9.94
CA GLU A 58 6.44 -7.26 -10.46
C GLU A 58 7.92 -7.57 -10.24
N HIS A 59 8.27 -8.11 -9.07
CA HIS A 59 9.65 -8.39 -8.70
C HIS A 59 10.03 -9.88 -8.76
N SER A 60 9.15 -10.77 -9.27
CA SER A 60 9.39 -12.22 -9.24
C SER A 60 10.68 -12.62 -9.96
N ALA A 61 10.92 -12.11 -11.17
CA ALA A 61 12.12 -12.44 -11.95
C ALA A 61 13.41 -11.95 -11.27
N THR A 62 13.37 -10.75 -10.68
CA THR A 62 14.49 -10.16 -9.93
C THR A 62 14.86 -11.03 -8.74
N ILE A 63 13.89 -11.34 -7.88
CA ILE A 63 14.12 -12.12 -6.66
C ILE A 63 14.59 -13.55 -6.98
N LEU A 64 14.02 -14.20 -8.01
CA LEU A 64 14.43 -15.55 -8.40
C LEU A 64 15.87 -15.58 -8.94
N THR A 65 16.25 -14.56 -9.70
CA THR A 65 17.64 -14.39 -10.15
C THR A 65 18.59 -14.17 -8.96
N GLU A 66 18.20 -13.32 -8.00
CA GLU A 66 19.02 -13.02 -6.81
C GLU A 66 19.31 -14.25 -5.94
N VAL A 67 18.39 -15.21 -5.89
CA VAL A 67 18.60 -16.48 -5.17
C VAL A 67 19.31 -17.56 -6.01
N GLY A 68 19.71 -17.23 -7.24
CA GLY A 68 20.60 -18.06 -8.06
C GLY A 68 19.91 -18.92 -9.13
N LEU A 69 18.63 -18.71 -9.44
CA LEU A 69 17.99 -19.43 -10.54
C LEU A 69 18.45 -18.88 -11.89
N THR A 70 18.62 -19.77 -12.86
CA THR A 70 18.91 -19.37 -14.24
C THR A 70 17.66 -18.88 -14.97
N PRO A 71 17.82 -18.10 -16.07
CA PRO A 71 16.68 -17.69 -16.90
C PRO A 71 15.82 -18.86 -17.38
N GLU A 72 16.44 -20.00 -17.69
CA GLU A 72 15.75 -21.21 -18.15
C GLU A 72 14.91 -21.84 -17.04
N GLU A 73 15.43 -21.91 -15.81
CA GLU A 73 14.70 -22.41 -14.65
C GLU A 73 13.50 -21.50 -14.33
N ILE A 74 13.70 -20.17 -14.35
CA ILE A 74 12.64 -19.18 -14.12
C ILE A 74 11.53 -19.30 -15.18
N GLN A 75 11.91 -19.49 -16.45
CA GLN A 75 10.95 -19.69 -17.52
C GLN A 75 10.16 -20.99 -17.34
N GLY A 76 10.82 -22.08 -16.93
CA GLY A 76 10.14 -23.34 -16.60
C GLY A 76 9.12 -23.18 -15.47
N LEU A 77 9.45 -22.43 -14.42
CA LEU A 77 8.52 -22.11 -13.33
C LEU A 77 7.32 -21.28 -13.83
N ARG A 78 7.55 -20.33 -14.74
CA ARG A 78 6.49 -19.52 -15.33
C ARG A 78 5.53 -20.38 -16.17
N GLU A 79 6.07 -21.27 -17.00
CA GLU A 79 5.29 -22.16 -17.87
C GLU A 79 4.50 -23.19 -17.07
N ALA A 80 5.06 -23.70 -15.98
CA ALA A 80 4.37 -24.57 -15.04
C ALA A 80 3.26 -23.85 -14.23
N GLY A 81 3.14 -22.52 -14.35
CA GLY A 81 2.13 -21.73 -13.65
C GLY A 81 2.36 -21.59 -12.14
N VAL A 82 3.55 -21.96 -11.64
CA VAL A 82 3.87 -21.90 -10.20
C VAL A 82 4.32 -20.52 -9.74
N VAL A 83 4.76 -19.67 -10.67
CA VAL A 83 5.13 -18.26 -10.41
C VAL A 83 4.44 -17.32 -11.39
N ARG A 84 4.04 -16.14 -10.90
CA ARG A 84 3.54 -15.06 -11.74
C ARG A 84 4.67 -14.08 -12.02
N MET A 85 4.88 -13.76 -13.28
CA MET A 85 5.72 -12.62 -13.68
C MET A 85 4.85 -11.38 -13.80
N GLY A 86 5.40 -10.23 -13.43
CA GLY A 86 4.71 -8.95 -13.52
C GLY A 86 4.20 -8.71 -14.94
N ALA A 87 2.93 -8.35 -15.05
CA ALA A 87 2.40 -7.73 -16.26
C ALA A 87 2.56 -6.20 -16.14
N THR A 88 2.50 -5.48 -17.25
CA THR A 88 2.36 -4.01 -17.29
C THR A 88 1.37 -3.54 -16.21
N PRO A 89 1.65 -2.46 -15.46
CA PRO A 89 0.82 -2.06 -14.31
C PRO A 89 -0.66 -2.03 -14.66
N GLY A 90 -1.41 -3.01 -14.15
CA GLY A 90 -2.86 -2.96 -14.19
C GLY A 90 -3.33 -1.88 -13.22
N PRO A 91 -4.46 -1.20 -13.48
CA PRO A 91 -5.02 -0.27 -12.51
C PRO A 91 -5.21 -1.06 -11.22
N GLY A 92 -4.55 -0.64 -10.15
CA GLY A 92 -4.56 -1.33 -8.86
C GLY A 92 -5.97 -1.39 -8.30
N GLY A 93 -6.74 -2.37 -8.75
CA GLY A 93 -8.10 -2.63 -8.36
C GLY A 93 -8.15 -3.87 -7.48
N LEU A 94 -8.85 -3.77 -6.36
CA LEU A 94 -9.31 -4.92 -5.61
C LEU A 94 -10.05 -5.84 -6.58
N ARG A 95 -9.63 -7.11 -6.71
CA ARG A 95 -10.46 -8.09 -7.42
C ARG A 95 -11.81 -8.16 -6.70
N PRO A 96 -12.95 -8.19 -7.39
CA PRO A 96 -14.22 -8.46 -6.73
C PRO A 96 -14.08 -9.80 -5.99
N GLY A 97 -14.22 -9.76 -4.66
CA GLY A 97 -14.27 -10.98 -3.88
C GLY A 97 -15.49 -11.76 -4.32
N THR A 98 -15.29 -12.99 -4.80
CA THR A 98 -16.34 -14.00 -4.82
C THR A 98 -16.76 -14.22 -3.37
N LYS A 99 -17.86 -13.57 -2.98
CA LYS A 99 -18.63 -13.99 -1.81
C LYS A 99 -19.41 -15.22 -2.27
N GLU A 100 -19.04 -16.39 -1.75
CA GLU A 100 -19.98 -17.50 -1.61
C GLU A 100 -20.94 -17.21 -0.46
#